data_AF-A0A5B8QXU8-F1
#
_entry.id   AF-A0A5B8QXU8-F1
#
_cell.length_a   1.000
_cell.length_b   1.000
_cell.length_c   1.000
_cell.angle_alpha   90.00
_cell.angle_beta   90.00
_cell.angle_gamma   90.00
#
_symmetry.space_group_name_H-M   'P 1'
#
loop_
_entity.id
_entity.type
_entity.pdbx_description
1 polymer ?
#
loop_
_entity_poly.entity_id
_entity_poly.type
_entity_poly.pdbx_seq_one_letter_code
_entity_poly.pdbx_strand_id
1 'polypeptide(L)'
;MKQIYIGHAQYFATGEGRTDIFASGSIEEIVNFADPFYAKELIFFSLEKIQGAFKLLADNDEFIYDTGREDYPALYCAFNLQFHLPVVAKMIKDGTGHMVFGFKLHLNFS
;
A
#
# COMPACT_ATOMS: atom_id res chain seq x y z
N MET A 1 21.83 6.15 -0.59
CA MET A 1 20.62 5.79 -1.36
C MET A 1 19.48 6.70 -0.91
N LYS A 2 18.64 7.21 -1.84
CA LYS A 2 17.45 7.99 -1.48
C LYS A 2 16.48 7.05 -0.75
N GLN A 3 15.98 7.45 0.42
CA GLN A 3 15.09 6.62 1.22
C GLN A 3 13.77 6.39 0.47
N ILE A 4 13.35 5.13 0.36
CA ILE A 4 12.10 4.74 -0.30
C ILE A 4 11.01 4.67 0.77
N TYR A 5 9.90 5.34 0.50
CA TYR A 5 8.71 5.36 1.33
C TYR A 5 7.58 4.61 0.64
N ILE A 6 6.63 4.12 1.43
CA ILE A 6 5.33 3.67 0.97
C ILE A 6 4.30 4.69 1.46
N GLY A 7 3.46 5.16 0.55
CA GLY A 7 2.30 5.99 0.83
C GLY A 7 1.02 5.18 0.73
N HIS A 8 0.14 5.35 1.71
CA HIS A 8 -1.18 4.74 1.73
C HIS A 8 -2.24 5.81 1.95
N ALA A 9 -3.27 5.79 1.10
CA ALA A 9 -4.47 6.61 1.25
C ALA A 9 -5.71 5.76 0.97
N GLN A 10 -6.78 6.04 1.70
CA GLN A 10 -8.10 5.54 1.39
C GLN A 10 -8.85 6.65 0.64
N TYR A 11 -9.31 6.36 -0.56
CA TYR A 11 -10.04 7.30 -1.39
C TYR A 11 -11.43 6.77 -1.72
N PHE A 12 -12.44 7.64 -1.64
CA PHE A 12 -13.81 7.31 -2.04
C PHE A 12 -14.10 7.95 -3.39
N ALA A 13 -14.16 7.12 -4.44
CA ALA A 13 -14.54 7.56 -5.77
C ALA A 13 -16.06 7.65 -5.86
N THR A 14 -16.59 8.88 -5.82
CA THR A 14 -17.93 9.28 -6.34
C THR A 14 -19.16 8.44 -5.96
N GLY A 15 -19.13 7.69 -4.85
CA GLY A 15 -20.32 7.06 -4.26
C GLY A 15 -20.50 5.56 -4.49
N GLU A 16 -19.58 4.87 -5.18
CA GLU A 16 -19.73 3.42 -5.46
C GLU A 16 -18.68 2.53 -4.81
N GLY A 17 -17.67 3.09 -4.15
CA GLY A 17 -16.69 2.25 -3.46
C GLY A 17 -15.60 3.02 -2.75
N ARG A 18 -15.03 2.33 -1.76
CA ARG A 18 -13.76 2.66 -1.14
C ARG A 18 -12.66 2.04 -1.99
N THR A 19 -11.67 2.84 -2.36
CA THR A 19 -10.48 2.44 -3.11
C THR A 19 -9.25 2.77 -2.28
N ASP A 20 -8.36 1.81 -2.09
CA ASP A 20 -7.09 2.04 -1.41
C ASP A 20 -5.98 2.32 -2.44
N ILE A 21 -5.19 3.37 -2.22
CA ILE A 21 -4.09 3.81 -3.08
C ILE A 21 -2.77 3.46 -2.38
N PHE A 22 -1.91 2.71 -3.08
CA PHE A 22 -0.61 2.25 -2.56
C PHE A 22 0.54 2.65 -3.49
N ALA A 23 1.33 3.66 -3.11
CA ALA A 23 2.45 4.12 -3.92
C ALA A 23 3.78 3.94 -3.20
N SER A 24 4.87 3.78 -3.95
CA SER A 24 6.22 3.67 -3.40
C SER A 24 7.19 4.56 -4.15
N GLY A 25 8.05 5.28 -3.43
CA GLY A 25 8.98 6.24 -4.00
C GLY A 25 9.45 7.25 -2.97
N SER A 26 9.97 8.38 -3.43
CA SER A 26 10.11 9.56 -2.56
C SER A 26 8.74 10.19 -2.28
N ILE A 27 8.63 10.91 -1.16
CA ILE A 27 7.38 11.57 -0.75
C ILE A 27 6.84 12.47 -1.87
N GLU A 28 7.71 13.23 -2.55
CA GLU A 28 7.35 14.10 -3.66
C GLU A 28 6.72 13.34 -4.85
N GLU A 29 7.32 12.21 -5.24
CA GLU A 29 6.79 11.37 -6.32
C GLU A 29 5.41 10.79 -5.96
N ILE A 30 5.25 10.37 -4.70
CA ILE A 30 3.98 9.82 -4.19
C ILE A 30 2.89 10.90 -4.16
N VAL A 31 3.22 12.09 -3.65
CA VAL A 31 2.29 13.22 -3.60
C VAL A 31 1.86 13.62 -5.01
N ASN A 32 2.80 13.76 -5.95
CA ASN A 32 2.49 14.10 -7.34
C ASN A 32 1.60 13.06 -8.03
N PHE A 33 1.79 11.77 -7.71
CA PHE A 33 0.92 10.69 -8.20
C PHE A 33 -0.50 10.77 -7.60
N ALA A 34 -0.62 11.12 -6.32
CA ALA A 34 -1.87 11.16 -5.58
C ALA A 34 -2.65 12.48 -5.70
N ASP A 35 -2.00 13.57 -6.14
CA ASP A 35 -2.58 14.92 -6.28
C ASP A 35 -3.92 14.94 -7.04
N PRO A 36 -4.09 14.20 -8.15
CA PRO A 36 -5.38 14.13 -8.86
C PRO A 36 -6.52 13.50 -8.04
N PHE A 37 -6.21 12.77 -6.96
CA PHE A 37 -7.16 12.00 -6.14
C PHE A 37 -7.49 12.68 -4.80
N TYR A 38 -7.27 13.99 -4.68
CA TYR A 38 -7.48 14.78 -3.44
C TYR A 38 -6.62 14.29 -2.26
N ALA A 39 -5.33 14.60 -2.32
CA ALA A 39 -4.31 14.21 -1.34
C ALA A 39 -4.39 14.94 0.02
N LYS A 40 -5.48 14.76 0.80
CA LYS A 40 -5.55 15.30 2.17
C LYS A 40 -5.13 14.33 3.27
N GLU A 41 -5.01 13.04 3.02
CA GLU A 41 -4.77 12.02 4.07
C GLU A 41 -3.80 10.91 3.64
N LEU A 42 -2.66 11.27 3.04
CA LEU A 42 -1.59 10.30 2.77
C LEU A 42 -0.81 9.99 4.05
N ILE A 43 -0.74 8.70 4.38
CA ILE A 43 0.11 8.21 5.47
C ILE A 43 1.38 7.64 4.84
N PHE A 44 2.53 8.11 5.32
CA PHE A 44 3.84 7.66 4.86
C PHE A 44 4.52 6.79 5.91
N PHE A 45 5.17 5.73 5.46
CA PHE A 45 6.01 4.88 6.31
C PHE A 45 7.22 4.38 5.51
N SER A 46 8.30 4.07 6.23
CA SER A 46 9.51 3.54 5.61
C SER A 46 9.31 2.09 5.18
N LEU A 47 10.16 1.63 4.27
CA LEU A 47 10.16 0.24 3.82
C LEU A 47 10.38 -0.74 4.98
N GLU A 48 11.25 -0.40 5.94
CA GLU A 48 11.51 -1.23 7.13
C GLU A 48 10.27 -1.39 7.99
N LYS A 49 9.47 -0.32 8.16
CA LYS A 49 8.19 -0.39 8.90
C LYS A 49 7.22 -1.37 8.24
N ILE A 50 7.16 -1.37 6.91
CA ILE A 50 6.29 -2.30 6.17
C ILE A 50 6.79 -3.74 6.23
N GLN A 51 8.10 -3.96 6.14
CA GLN A 51 8.68 -5.30 6.33
C GLN A 51 8.40 -5.84 7.73
N GLY A 52 8.49 -4.99 8.76
CA GLY A 52 8.09 -5.34 10.12
C GLY A 52 6.60 -5.70 10.21
N ALA A 53 5.73 -4.89 9.60
CA ALA A 53 4.30 -5.13 9.55
C ALA A 53 3.93 -6.47 8.89
N PHE A 54 4.57 -6.82 7.76
CA PHE A 54 4.34 -8.13 7.12
C PHE A 54 4.72 -9.31 8.03
N LYS A 55 5.82 -9.21 8.79
CA LYS A 55 6.23 -10.25 9.73
C LYS A 55 5.22 -10.40 10.86
N LEU A 56 4.79 -9.28 11.45
CA LEU A 56 3.79 -9.28 12.52
C LEU A 56 2.47 -9.91 12.06
N LEU A 57 1.98 -9.54 10.87
CA LEU A 57 0.75 -10.12 10.32
C LEU A 57 0.90 -11.61 9.95
N ALA A 58 2.10 -12.07 9.61
CA ALA A 58 2.35 -13.49 9.38
C ALA A 58 2.30 -14.31 10.68
N ASP A 59 2.68 -13.70 11.81
CA ASP A 59 2.64 -14.33 13.13
C ASP A 59 1.24 -14.29 13.74
N ASN A 60 0.50 -13.18 13.56
CA ASN A 60 -0.88 -13.01 13.99
C ASN A 60 -1.61 -11.96 13.13
N ASP A 61 -2.57 -12.39 12.33
CA ASP A 61 -3.37 -11.51 11.48
C ASP A 61 -4.36 -10.64 12.26
N GLU A 62 -4.70 -11.01 13.50
CA GLU A 62 -5.60 -10.24 14.36
C GLU A 62 -5.05 -8.87 14.76
N PHE A 63 -3.74 -8.63 14.60
CA PHE A 63 -3.15 -7.30 14.83
C PHE A 63 -3.78 -6.21 13.96
N ILE A 64 -4.42 -6.59 12.85
CA ILE A 64 -5.14 -5.65 11.99
C ILE A 64 -6.40 -5.06 12.66
N TYR A 65 -6.93 -5.70 13.70
CA TYR A 65 -8.13 -5.24 14.41
C TYR A 65 -7.82 -4.30 15.57
N ASP A 66 -6.56 -4.19 15.97
CA ASP A 66 -6.11 -3.28 17.03
C ASP A 66 -5.78 -1.89 16.46
N THR A 67 -6.82 -1.10 16.22
CA THR A 67 -6.72 0.24 15.62
C THR A 67 -6.05 1.27 16.54
N GLY A 68 -5.79 0.94 17.80
CA GLY A 68 -5.15 1.83 18.77
C GLY A 68 -3.63 1.86 18.69
N ARG A 69 -3.03 0.97 17.89
CA ARG A 69 -1.57 0.83 17.82
C ARG A 69 -0.93 1.95 17.01
N GLU A 70 0.28 2.33 17.42
CA GLU A 70 1.09 3.30 16.68
C GLU A 70 1.45 2.81 15.26
N ASP A 71 1.66 1.50 15.10
CA ASP A 71 2.01 0.87 13.82
C ASP A 71 0.78 0.45 12.99
N TYR A 72 -0.44 0.71 13.48
CA TYR A 72 -1.68 0.34 12.79
C TYR A 72 -1.71 0.76 11.32
N PRO A 73 -1.32 2.00 10.93
CA PRO A 73 -1.35 2.37 9.51
C PRO A 73 -0.42 1.52 8.61
N ALA A 74 0.73 1.10 9.14
CA ALA A 74 1.66 0.23 8.41
C ALA A 74 1.14 -1.21 8.34
N LEU A 75 0.56 -1.72 9.43
CA LEU A 75 -0.14 -3.02 9.45
C LEU A 75 -1.29 -3.03 8.45
N TYR A 76 -2.10 -1.98 8.46
CA TYR A 76 -3.23 -1.82 7.56
C TYR A 76 -2.80 -1.77 6.09
N CYS A 77 -1.74 -1.04 5.78
CA CYS A 77 -1.17 -1.07 4.44
C CYS A 77 -0.62 -2.45 4.06
N ALA A 78 0.12 -3.11 4.95
CA ALA A 78 0.70 -4.42 4.68
C ALA A 78 -0.38 -5.47 4.42
N PHE A 79 -1.45 -5.50 5.22
CA PHE A 79 -2.61 -6.36 5.02
C PHE A 79 -3.20 -6.20 3.62
N ASN A 80 -3.56 -4.96 3.24
CA ASN A 80 -4.12 -4.71 1.90
C ASN A 80 -3.16 -5.09 0.77
N LEU A 81 -1.86 -4.84 0.93
CA LEU A 81 -0.85 -5.30 -0.05
C LEU A 81 -0.86 -6.84 -0.20
N GLN A 82 -1.03 -7.61 0.88
CA GLN A 82 -1.11 -9.07 0.80
C GLN A 82 -2.33 -9.56 0.03
N PHE A 83 -3.49 -8.88 0.13
CA PHE A 83 -4.69 -9.28 -0.63
C PHE A 83 -4.63 -8.85 -2.09
N HIS A 84 -4.09 -7.66 -2.37
CA HIS A 84 -4.13 -7.10 -3.72
C HIS A 84 -2.98 -7.59 -4.62
N LEU A 85 -1.75 -7.74 -4.10
CA LEU A 85 -0.61 -8.12 -4.93
C LEU A 85 -0.76 -9.49 -5.62
N PRO A 86 -1.19 -10.58 -4.93
CA PRO A 86 -1.36 -11.88 -5.58
C PRO A 86 -2.47 -11.86 -6.62
N VAL A 87 -3.57 -11.16 -6.35
CA VAL A 87 -4.71 -11.02 -7.28
C VAL A 87 -4.27 -10.26 -8.52
N VAL A 88 -3.56 -9.15 -8.37
CA VAL A 88 -3.02 -8.36 -9.49
C VAL A 88 -2.01 -9.17 -10.31
N ALA A 89 -1.06 -9.85 -9.65
CA ALA A 89 -0.08 -10.71 -10.32
C ALA A 89 -0.76 -11.84 -11.12
N LYS A 90 -1.83 -12.42 -10.58
CA LYS A 90 -2.66 -13.42 -11.26
C LYS A 90 -3.38 -12.84 -12.47
N MET A 91 -4.03 -11.68 -12.35
CA MET A 91 -4.75 -11.05 -13.46
C MET A 91 -3.83 -10.66 -14.63
N ILE A 92 -2.62 -10.18 -14.33
CA ILE A 92 -1.58 -9.92 -15.35
C ILE A 92 -1.20 -11.22 -16.05
N LYS A 93 -0.94 -12.29 -15.28
CA LYS A 93 -0.55 -13.61 -15.81
C LYS A 93 -1.65 -14.22 -16.68
N ASP A 94 -2.91 -14.07 -16.28
CA ASP A 94 -4.07 -14.65 -16.94
C ASP A 94 -4.49 -13.84 -18.20
N GLY A 95 -3.89 -12.67 -18.42
CA GLY A 95 -4.13 -11.83 -19.61
C GLY A 95 -5.51 -11.16 -19.65
N THR A 96 -6.21 -11.12 -18.52
CA THR A 96 -7.65 -10.79 -18.44
C THR A 96 -7.97 -9.32 -18.21
N GLY A 97 -7.01 -8.39 -18.30
CA GLY A 97 -7.38 -6.98 -18.13
C GLY A 97 -6.30 -5.93 -18.34
N HIS A 98 -6.78 -4.74 -18.68
CA HIS A 98 -6.11 -3.47 -18.42
C HIS A 98 -6.58 -2.98 -17.05
N MET A 99 -5.66 -2.77 -16.11
CA MET A 99 -5.94 -2.11 -14.84
C MET A 99 -4.92 -1.01 -14.60
N VAL A 100 -5.39 0.16 -14.18
CA VAL A 100 -4.55 1.25 -13.71
C VAL A 100 -4.80 1.39 -12.20
N PHE A 101 -3.92 0.77 -11.41
CA PHE A 101 -3.65 1.17 -10.04
C PHE A 101 -2.15 1.30 -9.93
N GLY A 102 -1.65 2.47 -9.50
CA GLY A 102 -0.22 2.68 -9.36
C GLY A 102 0.28 1.98 -8.11
N PHE A 103 1.18 1.00 -8.27
CA PHE A 103 2.16 0.56 -7.29
C PHE A 103 3.46 0.24 -8.05
N LYS A 104 4.65 0.44 -7.47
CA LYS A 104 5.87 -0.19 -8.00
C LYS A 104 6.89 -0.57 -6.91
N LEU A 105 6.66 -1.74 -6.32
CA LEU A 105 7.61 -2.42 -5.43
C LEU A 105 8.58 -3.31 -6.25
N HIS A 106 9.89 -3.13 -6.07
CA HIS A 106 10.90 -4.11 -6.50
C HIS A 106 11.86 -4.40 -5.34
N LEU A 107 12.00 -5.67 -4.95
CA LEU A 107 12.96 -6.14 -3.95
C LEU A 107 13.81 -7.26 -4.54
N ASN A 108 15.13 -7.09 -4.52
CA ASN A 108 16.10 -8.19 -4.63
C ASN A 108 17.03 -8.13 -3.41
N PHE A 109 16.99 -9.18 -2.59
CA PHE A 109 17.72 -9.29 -1.32
C PHE A 109 19.04 -10.05 -1.51
N SER A 110 19.93 -9.51 -2.35
CA SER A 110 21.34 -9.92 -2.35
C SER A 110 22.11 -9.14 -1.30
#